data_AF-A0A9X2P4D8-F1
#
_entry.id   AF-A0A9X2P4D8-F1
#
_cell.length_a   1.000
_cell.length_b   1.000
_cell.length_c   1.000
_cell.angle_alpha   90.00
_cell.angle_beta   90.00
_cell.angle_gamma   90.00
#
_symmetry.space_group_name_H-M   'P 1'
#
loop_
_entity.id
_entity.type
_entity.pdbx_description
1 polymer ?
#
loop_
_entity_poly.entity_id
_entity_poly.type
_entity_poly.pdbx_seq_one_letter_code
_entity_poly.pdbx_strand_id
1 'polypeptide(L)'
;MRDFNIFSIPRFHQYFSEIGEDKLLKLSDKKWSELIDNIQSLEEDWNKFSESLEEISICGRVINRSALANPYSLRTEINMENSKDSLVICLSSLGEFYGFYYYSFSKEAAIPIRYYSKDFRDYSKIIEKVDSRISYFPFSEGHVEATLEVEKQMKRWFPRFEKLDPFTAHFKVENIMIQEEFYPKLDLFQLIFIYEPVAL
;
A
#
# COMPACT_ATOMS: atom_id res chain seq x y z
N MET A 1 -0.11 7.70 -20.15
CA MET A 1 -0.56 6.76 -19.10
C MET A 1 -2.06 6.58 -19.30
N ARG A 2 -2.59 5.35 -19.36
CA ARG A 2 -4.04 5.13 -19.45
C ARG A 2 -4.63 5.31 -18.05
N ASP A 3 -5.74 6.03 -17.93
CA ASP A 3 -6.49 6.07 -16.67
C ASP A 3 -7.06 4.67 -16.41
N PHE A 4 -6.89 4.16 -15.19
CA PHE A 4 -7.34 2.84 -14.82
C PHE A 4 -8.74 2.90 -14.23
N ASN A 5 -9.67 2.16 -14.84
CA ASN A 5 -11.01 2.01 -14.29
C ASN A 5 -10.94 1.04 -13.11
N ILE A 6 -11.14 1.55 -11.89
CA ILE A 6 -11.14 0.74 -10.67
C ILE A 6 -12.21 -0.35 -10.67
N PHE A 7 -13.34 -0.12 -11.37
CA PHE A 7 -14.39 -1.11 -11.58
C PHE A 7 -14.01 -2.20 -12.58
N SER A 8 -12.79 -2.22 -13.11
CA SER A 8 -12.26 -3.43 -13.75
C SER A 8 -11.86 -4.51 -12.74
N ILE A 9 -11.71 -4.16 -11.46
CA ILE A 9 -11.44 -5.09 -10.36
C ILE A 9 -12.74 -5.35 -9.59
N PRO A 10 -13.35 -6.55 -9.69
CA PRO A 10 -14.65 -6.84 -9.07
C PRO A 10 -14.70 -6.60 -7.57
N ARG A 11 -13.57 -6.85 -6.88
CA ARG A 11 -13.42 -6.63 -5.42
C ARG A 11 -13.69 -5.18 -5.00
N PHE A 12 -13.59 -4.20 -5.90
CA PHE A 12 -13.83 -2.78 -5.61
C PHE A 12 -15.27 -2.30 -5.84
N HIS A 13 -16.10 -3.06 -6.55
CA HIS A 13 -17.47 -2.67 -6.90
C HIS A 13 -18.36 -2.38 -5.68
N GLN A 14 -18.08 -3.07 -4.57
CA GLN A 14 -18.87 -2.94 -3.34
C GLN A 14 -18.49 -1.74 -2.47
N TYR A 15 -17.35 -1.09 -2.75
CA TYR A 15 -16.80 -0.02 -1.91
C TYR A 15 -17.00 1.35 -2.54
N PHE A 16 -16.77 1.46 -3.85
CA PHE A 16 -16.83 2.74 -4.55
C PHE A 16 -18.11 2.91 -5.36
N SER A 17 -18.54 4.16 -5.47
CA SER A 17 -19.57 4.62 -6.40
C SER A 17 -19.02 5.77 -7.22
N GLU A 18 -19.37 5.87 -8.50
CA GLU A 18 -19.07 7.05 -9.32
C GLU A 18 -20.10 8.14 -9.04
N ILE A 19 -19.64 9.37 -8.83
CA ILE A 19 -20.50 10.54 -8.68
C ILE A 19 -20.07 11.67 -9.64
N GLY A 20 -21.06 12.34 -10.22
CA GLY A 20 -20.87 13.48 -11.12
C GLY A 20 -20.36 13.10 -12.51
N GLU A 21 -20.24 14.11 -13.38
CA GLU A 21 -19.75 13.95 -14.76
C GLU A 21 -18.23 13.71 -14.82
N ASP A 22 -17.51 14.08 -13.75
CA ASP A 22 -16.05 13.96 -13.63
C ASP A 22 -15.56 12.59 -13.15
N LYS A 23 -16.45 11.59 -13.05
CA LYS A 23 -16.14 10.22 -12.57
C LYS A 23 -15.37 10.21 -11.24
N LEU A 24 -15.88 10.98 -10.28
CA LEU A 24 -15.28 11.04 -8.96
C LEU A 24 -15.67 9.77 -8.18
N LEU A 25 -14.68 9.04 -7.67
CA LEU A 25 -14.93 7.84 -6.88
C LEU A 25 -15.27 8.23 -5.44
N LYS A 26 -16.42 7.78 -4.93
CA LYS A 26 -16.83 8.00 -3.54
C LYS A 26 -16.87 6.71 -2.74
N LEU A 27 -16.16 6.70 -1.62
CA LEU A 27 -16.28 5.70 -0.56
C LEU A 27 -17.22 6.22 0.52
N SER A 28 -18.35 5.52 0.74
CA SER A 28 -19.33 5.95 1.74
C SER A 28 -18.82 5.78 3.17
N ASP A 29 -19.29 6.60 4.11
CA ASP A 29 -18.92 6.52 5.53
C ASP A 29 -19.19 5.14 6.13
N LYS A 30 -20.32 4.53 5.76
CA LYS A 30 -20.65 3.17 6.18
C LYS A 30 -19.58 2.17 5.75
N LYS A 31 -19.18 2.22 4.47
CA LYS A 31 -18.14 1.33 3.93
C LYS A 31 -16.78 1.62 4.53
N TRP A 32 -16.46 2.88 4.79
CA TRP A 32 -15.26 3.30 5.50
C TRP A 32 -15.19 2.68 6.90
N SER A 33 -16.26 2.78 7.70
CA SER A 33 -16.33 2.15 9.02
C SER A 33 -16.20 0.64 8.95
N GLU A 34 -16.90 -0.03 8.01
CA GLU A 34 -16.77 -1.49 7.81
C GLU A 34 -15.32 -1.89 7.51
N LEU A 35 -14.58 -1.11 6.72
CA LEU A 35 -13.18 -1.36 6.41
C LEU A 35 -12.26 -1.23 7.64
N ILE A 36 -12.51 -0.22 8.48
CA ILE A 36 -11.76 0.00 9.72
C ILE A 36 -12.04 -1.12 10.73
N ASP A 37 -13.30 -1.47 10.96
CA ASP A 37 -13.67 -2.52 11.91
C ASP A 37 -13.04 -3.87 11.49
N ASN A 38 -13.04 -4.15 10.18
CA ASN A 38 -12.40 -5.33 9.63
C ASN A 38 -10.89 -5.35 9.86
N ILE A 39 -10.19 -4.22 9.71
CA ILE A 39 -8.74 -4.20 9.92
C ILE A 39 -8.38 -4.32 11.40
N GLN A 40 -9.14 -3.67 12.28
CA GLN A 40 -8.95 -3.74 13.73
C GLN A 40 -9.09 -5.17 14.24
N SER A 41 -10.03 -5.94 13.67
CA SER A 41 -10.20 -7.36 14.00
C SER A 41 -9.00 -8.24 13.64
N LEU A 42 -8.07 -7.76 12.80
CA LEU A 42 -6.88 -8.48 12.35
C LEU A 42 -5.60 -8.03 13.04
N GLU A 43 -5.63 -6.98 13.86
CA GLU A 43 -4.42 -6.38 14.45
C GLU A 43 -3.64 -7.39 15.30
N GLU A 44 -4.32 -8.22 16.08
CA GLU A 44 -3.66 -9.23 16.91
C GLU A 44 -2.94 -10.28 16.06
N ASP A 45 -3.60 -10.79 15.02
CA ASP A 45 -3.00 -11.77 14.11
C ASP A 45 -1.87 -11.14 13.28
N TRP A 46 -1.99 -9.87 12.91
CA TRP A 46 -0.95 -9.12 12.22
C TRP A 46 0.29 -8.89 13.08
N ASN A 47 0.11 -8.63 14.39
CA ASN A 47 1.22 -8.50 15.32
C ASN A 47 1.98 -9.82 15.44
N LYS A 48 1.28 -10.93 15.64
CA LYS A 48 1.88 -12.28 15.69
C LYS A 48 2.56 -12.65 14.37
N PHE A 49 1.92 -12.34 13.24
CA PHE A 49 2.52 -12.48 11.93
C PHE A 49 3.83 -11.70 11.84
N SER A 50 3.82 -10.41 12.22
CA SER A 50 4.98 -9.54 12.14
C SER A 50 6.13 -10.04 13.01
N GLU A 51 5.85 -10.48 14.23
CA GLU A 51 6.84 -11.10 15.12
C GLU A 51 7.45 -12.36 14.49
N SER A 52 6.63 -13.20 13.85
CA SER A 52 7.12 -14.43 13.19
C SER A 52 8.07 -14.17 12.01
N LEU A 53 8.08 -12.97 11.45
CA LEU A 53 8.98 -12.62 10.35
C LEU A 53 10.44 -12.48 10.79
N GLU A 54 10.69 -12.25 12.09
CA GLU A 54 12.05 -12.20 12.66
C GLU A 54 12.75 -13.57 12.61
N GLU A 55 11.99 -14.66 12.48
CA GLU A 55 12.53 -16.02 12.36
C GLU A 55 13.08 -16.33 10.96
N ILE A 56 12.80 -15.48 9.97
CA ILE A 56 13.26 -15.65 8.59
C ILE A 56 14.69 -15.11 8.48
N SER A 57 15.67 -15.96 8.17
CA SER A 57 17.10 -15.62 8.24
C SER A 57 17.56 -14.42 7.40
N ILE A 58 16.82 -14.06 6.34
CA ILE A 58 17.13 -12.90 5.48
C ILE A 58 16.50 -11.59 5.98
N CYS A 59 15.52 -11.70 6.88
CA CYS A 59 14.93 -10.58 7.58
C CYS A 59 15.85 -10.19 8.74
N GLY A 60 16.27 -8.93 8.77
CA GLY A 60 16.92 -8.34 9.93
C GLY A 60 15.86 -7.81 10.88
N ARG A 61 15.88 -6.50 11.15
CA ARG A 61 14.93 -5.87 12.08
C ARG A 61 13.53 -5.77 11.46
N VAL A 62 12.52 -6.27 12.16
CA VAL A 62 11.10 -6.12 11.81
C VAL A 62 10.46 -5.03 12.67
N ILE A 63 9.63 -4.18 12.07
CA ILE A 63 8.98 -3.05 12.73
C ILE A 63 7.53 -2.97 12.29
N ASN A 64 6.60 -3.08 13.24
CA ASN A 64 5.20 -2.77 12.96
C ASN A 64 5.04 -1.25 12.77
N ARG A 65 4.47 -0.87 11.62
CA ARG A 65 4.23 0.50 11.18
C ARG A 65 2.74 0.78 10.93
N SER A 66 1.83 -0.02 11.47
CA SER A 66 0.39 0.14 11.25
C SER A 66 -0.14 1.51 11.69
N ALA A 67 0.47 2.14 12.70
CA ALA A 67 0.13 3.51 13.09
C ALA A 67 0.42 4.58 11.99
N LEU A 68 1.21 4.25 10.96
CA LEU A 68 1.51 5.10 9.81
C LEU A 68 0.74 4.70 8.54
N ALA A 69 -0.11 3.68 8.62
CA ALA A 69 -0.89 3.19 7.49
C ALA A 69 -2.25 3.92 7.39
N ASN A 70 -2.99 3.66 6.30
CA ASN A 70 -4.39 4.07 6.25
C ASN A 70 -5.18 3.40 7.40
N PRO A 71 -6.26 4.02 7.92
CA PRO A 71 -7.05 3.46 9.03
C PRO A 71 -7.65 2.07 8.78
N TYR A 72 -7.68 1.61 7.53
CA TYR A 72 -8.16 0.30 7.09
C TYR A 72 -7.03 -0.59 6.55
N SER A 73 -5.78 -0.28 6.90
CA SER A 73 -4.59 -1.00 6.47
C SER A 73 -3.62 -1.24 7.61
N LEU A 74 -2.84 -2.32 7.50
CA LEU A 74 -1.75 -2.67 8.40
C LEU A 74 -0.45 -2.65 7.62
N ARG A 75 0.66 -2.34 8.30
CA ARG A 75 1.97 -2.19 7.66
C ARG A 75 3.06 -2.73 8.56
N THR A 76 4.00 -3.45 7.97
CA THR A 76 5.21 -3.94 8.63
C THR A 76 6.40 -3.68 7.72
N GLU A 77 7.45 -3.12 8.30
CA GLU A 77 8.73 -2.85 7.66
C GLU A 77 9.73 -3.92 8.11
N ILE A 78 10.41 -4.52 7.14
CA ILE A 78 11.52 -5.44 7.35
C ILE A 78 12.78 -4.76 6.82
N ASN A 79 13.74 -4.51 7.69
CA ASN A 79 15.08 -4.16 7.29
C ASN A 79 15.82 -5.43 6.93
N MET A 80 16.42 -5.46 5.75
CA MET A 80 17.12 -6.63 5.24
C MET A 80 18.38 -6.91 6.07
N GLU A 81 18.64 -8.18 6.36
CA GLU A 81 19.83 -8.57 7.12
C GLU A 81 21.10 -8.17 6.35
N ASN A 82 22.07 -7.55 7.03
CA ASN A 82 23.31 -7.03 6.44
C ASN A 82 23.15 -6.02 5.28
N SER A 83 21.97 -5.39 5.12
CA SER A 83 21.75 -4.34 4.12
C SER A 83 21.05 -3.12 4.75
N LYS A 84 21.16 -1.97 4.08
CA LYS A 84 20.34 -0.80 4.41
C LYS A 84 18.98 -0.82 3.70
N ASP A 85 18.78 -1.76 2.78
CA ASP A 85 17.53 -1.88 2.05
C ASP A 85 16.42 -2.43 2.94
N SER A 86 15.17 -2.10 2.59
CA SER A 86 14.00 -2.53 3.34
C SER A 86 12.90 -3.05 2.42
N LEU A 87 12.19 -4.07 2.90
CA LEU A 87 10.94 -4.57 2.36
C LEU A 87 9.81 -4.08 3.25
N VAL A 88 8.78 -3.47 2.66
CA VAL A 88 7.57 -3.11 3.39
C VAL A 88 6.41 -3.93 2.87
N ILE A 89 5.64 -4.48 3.82
CA ILE A 89 4.46 -5.29 3.58
C ILE A 89 3.25 -4.49 4.03
N CYS A 90 2.20 -4.51 3.22
CA CYS A 90 0.93 -3.88 3.53
C CYS A 90 -0.19 -4.90 3.41
N LEU A 91 -1.18 -4.81 4.29
CA LEU A 91 -2.44 -5.56 4.26
C LEU A 91 -3.58 -4.55 4.31
N SER A 92 -4.61 -4.69 3.46
CA SER A 92 -5.74 -3.76 3.44
C SER A 92 -7.05 -4.51 3.33
N SER A 93 -8.01 -4.14 4.18
CA SER A 93 -9.38 -4.65 4.06
C SER A 93 -10.09 -4.11 2.80
N LEU A 94 -9.55 -3.07 2.15
CA LEU A 94 -10.07 -2.56 0.88
C LEU A 94 -9.72 -3.53 -0.25
N GLY A 95 -10.73 -4.29 -0.69
CA GLY A 95 -10.57 -5.35 -1.68
C GLY A 95 -9.87 -6.61 -1.17
N GLU A 96 -9.53 -6.65 0.13
CA GLU A 96 -8.77 -7.73 0.75
C GLU A 96 -7.45 -8.02 0.03
N PHE A 97 -6.64 -6.98 -0.17
CA PHE A 97 -5.33 -7.12 -0.81
C PHE A 97 -4.19 -7.10 0.22
N TYR A 98 -3.07 -7.70 -0.16
CA TYR A 98 -1.76 -7.40 0.40
C TYR A 98 -0.78 -7.00 -0.69
N GLY A 99 0.21 -6.19 -0.34
CA GLY A 99 1.15 -5.62 -1.29
C GLY A 99 2.52 -5.43 -0.68
N PHE A 100 3.50 -5.26 -1.56
CA PHE A 100 4.87 -4.98 -1.18
C PHE A 100 5.35 -3.69 -1.85
N TYR A 101 6.18 -2.95 -1.14
CA TYR A 101 7.07 -2.00 -1.77
C TYR A 101 8.44 -2.07 -1.11
N TYR A 102 9.44 -1.54 -1.80
CA TYR A 102 10.83 -1.73 -1.48
C TYR A 102 11.50 -0.37 -1.34
N TYR A 103 12.47 -0.29 -0.46
CA TYR A 103 13.31 0.88 -0.26
C TYR A 103 14.79 0.52 -0.37
N SER A 104 15.58 1.38 -1.01
CA SER A 104 17.04 1.22 -1.06
C SER A 104 17.76 2.55 -0.83
N PHE A 105 18.77 2.54 0.04
CA PHE A 105 19.67 3.69 0.20
C PHE A 105 20.80 3.73 -0.84
N SER A 106 21.04 2.61 -1.52
CA SER A 106 22.22 2.45 -2.38
C SER A 106 21.89 2.46 -3.88
N LYS A 107 20.63 2.22 -4.23
CA LYS A 107 20.16 2.08 -5.61
C LYS A 107 18.97 2.99 -5.85
N GLU A 108 18.93 3.55 -7.06
CA GLU A 108 17.74 4.24 -7.56
C GLU A 108 16.84 3.25 -8.32
N ALA A 109 15.54 3.45 -8.18
CA ALA A 109 14.53 2.63 -8.80
C ALA A 109 14.47 2.92 -10.30
N ALA A 110 14.42 1.88 -11.12
CA ALA A 110 14.11 2.03 -12.54
C ALA A 110 12.70 2.61 -12.74
N ILE A 111 11.77 2.27 -11.84
CA ILE A 111 10.40 2.78 -11.82
C ILE A 111 10.12 3.29 -10.41
N PRO A 112 10.44 4.57 -10.11
CA PRO A 112 10.24 5.13 -8.79
C PRO A 112 8.76 5.41 -8.51
N ILE A 113 8.39 5.36 -7.23
CA ILE A 113 7.04 5.75 -6.80
C ILE A 113 6.87 7.27 -6.91
N ARG A 114 5.68 7.68 -7.36
CA ARG A 114 5.23 9.07 -7.44
C ARG A 114 4.20 9.34 -6.36
N TYR A 115 4.29 10.49 -5.73
CA TYR A 115 3.41 10.91 -4.64
C TYR A 115 2.77 12.22 -5.03
N TYR A 116 1.52 12.39 -4.64
CA TYR A 116 0.76 13.59 -4.91
C TYR A 116 0.28 14.16 -3.59
N SER A 117 0.91 15.25 -3.15
CA SER A 117 0.50 15.97 -1.94
C SER A 117 -0.19 17.28 -2.33
N LYS A 118 -1.15 17.74 -1.53
CA LYS A 118 -1.68 19.10 -1.67
C LYS A 118 -0.60 20.12 -1.30
N ASP A 119 -0.52 21.23 -2.03
CA ASP A 119 0.30 22.36 -1.58
C ASP A 119 -0.36 23.01 -0.36
N PHE A 120 0.34 23.04 0.78
CA PHE A 120 -0.15 23.68 2.02
C PHE A 120 -0.41 25.19 1.87
N ARG A 121 0.15 25.82 0.84
CA ARG A 121 -0.04 27.25 0.53
C ARG A 121 -1.18 27.49 -0.47
N ASP A 122 -1.56 26.46 -1.21
CA ASP A 122 -2.59 26.52 -2.23
C ASP A 122 -3.23 25.13 -2.42
N TYR A 123 -4.29 24.87 -1.66
CA TYR A 123 -4.99 23.57 -1.67
C TYR A 123 -5.60 23.20 -3.05
N SER A 124 -5.62 24.12 -4.01
CA SER A 124 -6.00 23.84 -5.39
C SER A 124 -4.85 23.23 -6.23
N LYS A 125 -3.61 23.32 -5.75
CA LYS A 125 -2.42 22.79 -6.41
C LYS A 125 -2.01 21.42 -5.85
N ILE A 126 -1.70 20.53 -6.78
CA ILE A 126 -1.20 19.18 -6.50
C ILE A 126 0.29 19.18 -6.81
N ILE A 127 1.11 18.90 -5.80
CA ILE A 127 2.56 18.75 -5.95
C ILE A 127 2.86 17.28 -6.19
N GLU A 128 3.50 17.01 -7.32
CA GLU A 128 4.09 15.71 -7.60
C GLU A 128 5.49 15.62 -6.97
N LYS A 129 5.73 14.60 -6.16
CA LYS A 129 7.06 14.24 -5.65
C LYS A 129 7.42 12.86 -6.19
N VAL A 130 8.69 12.67 -6.51
CA VAL A 130 9.22 11.38 -6.97
C VAL A 130 10.27 10.95 -5.95
N ASP A 131 10.13 9.74 -5.41
CA ASP A 131 11.17 9.15 -4.57
C ASP A 131 11.92 8.06 -5.34
N SER A 132 13.14 8.37 -5.76
CA SER A 132 13.99 7.43 -6.49
C SER A 132 14.42 6.23 -5.66
N ARG A 133 14.25 6.27 -4.34
CA ARG A 133 14.66 5.18 -3.44
C ARG A 133 13.56 4.18 -3.18
N ILE A 134 12.33 4.45 -3.61
CA ILE A 134 11.18 3.58 -3.38
C ILE A 134 10.64 3.02 -4.69
N SER A 135 10.30 1.73 -4.70
CA SER A 135 9.80 1.00 -5.87
C SER A 135 8.77 -0.06 -5.47
N TYR A 136 7.83 -0.38 -6.37
CA TYR A 136 7.00 -1.59 -6.25
C TYR A 136 7.74 -2.86 -6.73
N PHE A 137 8.97 -2.71 -7.20
CA PHE A 137 9.84 -3.79 -7.69
C PHE A 137 11.08 -3.93 -6.81
N PRO A 138 11.54 -5.17 -6.55
CA PRO A 138 12.78 -5.46 -5.83
C PRO A 138 14.01 -4.74 -6.40
N PHE A 139 14.94 -4.33 -5.53
CA PHE A 139 16.23 -3.73 -5.91
C PHE A 139 17.39 -4.75 -5.91
N SER A 140 17.18 -5.91 -5.29
CA SER A 140 18.21 -6.91 -5.00
C SER A 140 17.61 -8.30 -4.95
N GLU A 141 18.46 -9.32 -5.09
CA GLU A 141 18.06 -10.72 -4.90
C GLU A 141 17.54 -10.96 -3.48
N GLY A 142 18.13 -10.29 -2.48
CA GLY A 142 17.63 -10.38 -1.11
C GLY A 142 16.18 -9.91 -0.96
N HIS A 143 15.77 -8.83 -1.64
CA HIS A 143 14.36 -8.44 -1.68
C HIS A 143 13.47 -9.51 -2.31
N VAL A 144 13.94 -10.18 -3.36
CA VAL A 144 13.18 -11.26 -4.02
C VAL A 144 13.01 -12.43 -3.05
N GLU A 145 14.10 -12.89 -2.44
CA GLU A 145 14.10 -14.01 -1.49
C GLU A 145 13.22 -13.72 -0.27
N ALA A 146 13.38 -12.55 0.36
CA ALA A 146 12.52 -12.14 1.48
C ALA A 146 11.05 -12.06 1.08
N THR A 147 10.74 -11.49 -0.09
CA THR A 147 9.35 -11.41 -0.59
C THR A 147 8.74 -12.80 -0.72
N LEU A 148 9.48 -13.78 -1.25
CA LEU A 148 8.99 -15.14 -1.42
C LEU A 148 8.68 -15.82 -0.09
N GLU A 149 9.56 -15.69 0.92
CA GLU A 149 9.34 -16.28 2.24
C GLU A 149 8.18 -15.60 2.99
N VAL A 150 8.14 -14.26 2.96
CA VAL A 150 7.05 -13.47 3.53
C VAL A 150 5.72 -13.83 2.86
N GLU A 151 5.70 -13.98 1.54
CA GLU A 151 4.49 -14.33 0.79
C GLU A 151 3.92 -15.69 1.21
N LYS A 152 4.78 -16.68 1.51
CA LYS A 152 4.33 -17.97 2.06
C LYS A 152 3.64 -17.79 3.42
N GLN A 153 4.22 -16.96 4.29
CA GLN A 153 3.62 -16.66 5.60
C GLN A 153 2.29 -15.90 5.44
N MET A 154 2.24 -14.90 4.56
CA MET A 154 1.01 -14.14 4.27
C MET A 154 -0.14 -15.04 3.86
N LYS A 155 0.10 -15.99 2.94
CA LYS A 155 -0.94 -16.95 2.49
C LYS A 155 -1.42 -17.89 3.60
N ARG A 156 -0.58 -18.17 4.60
CA ARG A 156 -0.92 -19.01 5.74
C ARG A 156 -1.76 -18.24 6.76
N TRP A 157 -1.34 -17.04 7.13
CA TRP A 157 -1.98 -16.22 8.16
C TRP A 157 -3.25 -15.52 7.65
N PHE A 158 -3.23 -15.08 6.39
CA PHE A 158 -4.28 -14.26 5.79
C PHE A 158 -4.78 -14.87 4.47
N PRO A 159 -5.28 -16.11 4.47
CA PRO A 159 -5.58 -16.87 3.24
C PRO A 159 -6.65 -16.25 2.34
N ARG A 160 -7.49 -15.34 2.88
CA ARG A 160 -8.51 -14.62 2.09
C ARG A 160 -7.94 -13.47 1.26
N PHE A 161 -6.74 -13.00 1.60
CA PHE A 161 -6.17 -11.81 0.98
C PHE A 161 -5.38 -12.19 -0.28
N GLU A 162 -5.51 -11.37 -1.32
CA GLU A 162 -4.82 -11.55 -2.59
C GLU A 162 -3.62 -10.61 -2.73
N LYS A 163 -2.58 -11.06 -3.42
CA LYS A 163 -1.43 -10.20 -3.72
C LYS A 163 -1.82 -9.18 -4.79
N LEU A 164 -1.60 -7.90 -4.53
CA LEU A 164 -1.69 -6.87 -5.56
C LEU A 164 -0.56 -7.06 -6.56
N ASP A 165 -0.89 -7.05 -7.86
CA ASP A 165 0.09 -7.13 -8.93
C ASP A 165 0.91 -5.83 -8.99
N PRO A 166 2.25 -5.87 -8.80
CA PRO A 166 3.11 -4.69 -8.88
C PRO A 166 3.08 -4.00 -10.26
N PHE A 167 2.72 -4.70 -11.34
CA PHE A 167 2.52 -4.10 -12.66
C PHE A 167 1.28 -3.21 -12.73
N THR A 168 0.31 -3.41 -11.84
CA THR A 168 -0.90 -2.58 -11.75
C THR A 168 -0.81 -1.53 -10.64
N ALA A 169 0.13 -1.67 -9.70
CA ALA A 169 0.29 -0.79 -8.54
C ALA A 169 0.41 0.70 -8.91
N HIS A 170 1.15 1.01 -9.99
CA HIS A 170 1.42 2.38 -10.45
C HIS A 170 0.30 2.96 -11.35
N PHE A 171 -0.78 2.22 -11.57
CA PHE A 171 -1.87 2.69 -12.41
C PHE A 171 -2.60 3.84 -11.71
N LYS A 172 -2.64 4.98 -12.40
CA LYS A 172 -3.35 6.16 -11.91
C LYS A 172 -4.84 5.86 -11.80
N VAL A 173 -5.37 6.10 -10.61
CA VAL A 173 -6.80 6.03 -10.33
C VAL A 173 -7.41 7.42 -10.53
N GLU A 174 -8.72 7.45 -10.78
CA GLU A 174 -9.50 8.68 -10.80
C GLU A 174 -9.44 9.39 -9.43
N ASN A 175 -9.85 10.66 -9.38
CA ASN A 175 -9.86 11.38 -8.11
C ASN A 175 -10.83 10.71 -7.13
N ILE A 176 -10.50 10.75 -5.85
CA ILE A 176 -11.24 10.01 -4.83
C ILE A 176 -11.73 10.96 -3.76
N MET A 177 -12.99 10.81 -3.39
CA MET A 177 -13.58 11.37 -2.19
C MET A 177 -13.74 10.27 -1.15
N ILE A 178 -13.09 10.45 -0.02
CA ILE A 178 -13.30 9.63 1.16
C ILE A 178 -13.90 10.53 2.23
N GLN A 179 -15.13 10.22 2.64
CA GLN A 179 -15.93 11.11 3.49
C GLN A 179 -16.06 12.50 2.83
N GLU A 180 -15.43 13.53 3.40
CA GLU A 180 -15.40 14.91 2.88
C GLU A 180 -14.00 15.31 2.35
N GLU A 181 -13.03 14.39 2.37
CA GLU A 181 -11.67 14.66 1.95
C GLU A 181 -11.43 14.25 0.49
N PHE A 182 -10.91 15.21 -0.28
CA PHE A 182 -10.52 15.02 -1.67
C PHE A 182 -9.06 14.56 -1.80
N TYR A 183 -8.86 13.45 -2.49
CA TYR A 183 -7.56 12.86 -2.77
C TYR A 183 -7.30 12.84 -4.28
N PRO A 184 -6.46 13.75 -4.78
CA PRO A 184 -6.16 13.82 -6.19
C PRO A 184 -5.07 12.84 -6.62
N LYS A 185 -5.28 12.19 -7.77
CA LYS A 185 -4.24 11.50 -8.55
C LYS A 185 -3.47 10.37 -7.84
N LEU A 186 -4.10 9.63 -6.94
CA LEU A 186 -3.47 8.44 -6.35
C LEU A 186 -3.18 7.38 -7.42
N ASP A 187 -2.12 6.60 -7.22
CA ASP A 187 -2.02 5.30 -7.87
C ASP A 187 -2.79 4.22 -7.10
N LEU A 188 -2.97 3.07 -7.75
CA LEU A 188 -3.78 1.98 -7.22
C LEU A 188 -3.25 1.47 -5.88
N PHE A 189 -1.92 1.39 -5.73
CA PHE A 189 -1.31 0.95 -4.48
C PHE A 189 -1.56 1.95 -3.34
N GLN A 190 -1.39 3.24 -3.62
CA GLN A 190 -1.62 4.31 -2.64
C GLN A 190 -3.07 4.33 -2.15
N LEU A 191 -4.02 4.17 -3.08
CA LEU A 191 -5.42 4.03 -2.72
C LEU A 191 -5.65 2.83 -1.79
N ILE A 192 -5.07 1.66 -2.11
CA ILE A 192 -5.37 0.44 -1.36
C ILE A 192 -4.73 0.47 0.03
N PHE A 193 -3.49 0.95 0.16
CA PHE A 193 -2.67 0.69 1.36
C PHE A 193 -2.25 1.95 2.14
N ILE A 194 -1.78 3.00 1.47
CA ILE A 194 -1.11 4.14 2.14
C ILE A 194 -1.22 5.40 1.27
N TYR A 195 -1.72 6.50 1.83
CA TYR A 195 -1.72 7.80 1.14
C TYR A 195 -0.31 8.35 0.80
N GLU A 196 0.67 8.13 1.66
CA GLU A 196 2.07 8.51 1.43
C GLU A 196 3.03 7.40 1.91
N PRO A 197 3.66 6.63 1.01
CA PRO A 197 4.77 5.77 1.41
C PRO A 197 5.87 6.58 2.12
N VAL A 198 6.16 6.19 3.37
CA VAL A 198 7.15 6.89 4.20
C VAL A 198 8.53 6.30 3.90
N ALA A 199 9.39 7.06 3.23
CA ALA A 199 10.83 6.87 3.27
C ALA A 199 11.34 7.25 4.67
N LEU A 200 12.11 6.36 5.29
CA LEU A 200 12.71 6.58 6.60
C LEU A 200 14.21 6.86 6.45
#